data_AF-A0A9Q8SLH0-F1
#
_entry.id   AF-A0A9Q8SLH0-F1
#
_cell.length_a   1.000
_cell.length_b   1.000
_cell.length_c   1.000
_cell.angle_alpha   90.00
_cell.angle_beta   90.00
_cell.angle_gamma   90.00
#
_symmetry.space_group_name_H-M   'P 1'
#
loop_
_entity.id
_entity.type
_entity.pdbx_description
1 polymer ?
#
loop_
_entity_poly.entity_id
_entity_poly.type
_entity_poly.pdbx_seq_one_letter_code
_entity_poly.pdbx_strand_id
1 'polypeptide(L)'
;MTVVENNILAEKPSGAPAPELYRSVPKRRTLRLPLAVLWIWLNLIVCGISNQRLADSIVEDEHNKPWRPLAAKRLTPAQAQRLLLGMIPLVVTVSAFMGGFKPTISMMTLLWMYNDLDGSSINIWARNAINTGGIMCFSAGALEVISGGDLLPKAWAWIGVTGAVIATTVQALDFPDMEGDQARGRKTIPLLYGEGIARGGLAVMVLLWSTACPLFWNLQPAAWAAPIGVGALMAALTMVRRNEKSDGIVAKLWCLWLAVLYVLPLFAA
;
A
#
# COMPACT_ATOMS: atom_id res chain seq x y z
N MET A 1 6.19 33.62 -30.13
CA MET A 1 6.38 32.78 -28.93
C MET A 1 6.71 31.39 -29.42
N THR A 2 8.00 31.13 -29.62
CA THR A 2 8.46 29.90 -30.29
C THR A 2 8.64 28.80 -29.26
N VAL A 3 7.98 27.69 -29.53
CA VAL A 3 8.02 26.42 -28.82
C VAL A 3 9.46 25.91 -28.71
N VAL A 4 9.88 25.50 -27.52
CA VAL A 4 11.10 24.70 -27.34
C VAL A 4 10.68 23.27 -27.10
N GLU A 5 10.62 22.50 -28.18
CA GLU A 5 10.58 21.04 -28.16
C GLU A 5 11.96 20.53 -27.73
N ASN A 6 12.06 19.94 -26.54
CA ASN A 6 13.25 19.20 -26.13
C ASN A 6 13.21 17.80 -26.76
N ASN A 7 13.70 17.71 -27.99
CA ASN A 7 13.91 16.46 -28.69
C ASN A 7 15.17 15.78 -28.10
N ILE A 8 14.99 14.78 -27.23
CA ILE A 8 16.09 13.99 -26.64
C ILE A 8 16.45 12.85 -27.60
N LEU A 9 17.03 13.17 -28.75
CA LEU A 9 17.76 12.22 -29.60
C LEU A 9 18.87 12.98 -30.33
N ALA A 10 19.97 13.26 -29.62
CA ALA A 10 21.24 13.60 -30.26
C ALA A 10 22.32 12.71 -29.64
N GLU A 11 22.97 11.91 -30.48
CA GLU A 11 24.09 11.05 -30.12
C GLU A 11 25.18 11.85 -29.40
N LYS A 12 25.67 11.28 -28.30
CA LYS A 12 26.76 11.84 -27.50
C LYS A 12 28.08 11.70 -28.27
N PRO A 13 28.88 12.77 -28.48
CA PRO A 13 30.24 12.62 -28.99
C PRO A 13 31.10 11.89 -27.95
N SER A 14 31.85 10.88 -28.39
CA SER A 14 32.77 10.12 -27.55
C SER A 14 33.89 11.02 -27.03
N GLY A 15 33.98 11.22 -25.71
CA GLY A 15 35.13 11.83 -25.05
C GLY A 15 34.87 13.02 -24.13
N ALA A 16 33.66 13.59 -24.08
CA ALA A 16 33.37 14.68 -23.14
C ALA A 16 32.96 14.15 -21.74
N PRO A 17 33.47 14.71 -20.63
CA PRO A 17 33.00 14.37 -19.29
C PRO A 17 31.49 14.66 -19.20
N ALA A 18 30.73 13.71 -18.63
CA ALA A 18 29.28 13.88 -18.52
C ALA A 18 28.97 15.18 -17.74
N PRO A 19 28.07 16.05 -18.24
CA PRO A 19 27.73 17.29 -17.55
C PRO A 19 27.26 16.98 -16.13
N GLU A 20 27.62 17.83 -15.15
CA GLU A 20 27.33 17.69 -13.71
C GLU A 20 25.86 17.33 -13.39
N LEU A 21 24.96 17.63 -14.32
CA LEU A 21 23.55 17.23 -14.28
C LEU A 21 23.37 15.72 -14.09
N TYR A 22 24.22 14.86 -14.67
CA TYR A 22 24.12 13.39 -14.52
C TYR A 22 24.62 12.88 -13.16
N ARG A 23 25.57 13.60 -12.51
CA ARG A 23 26.08 13.23 -11.17
C ARG A 23 25.18 13.70 -10.02
N SER A 24 24.24 14.62 -10.28
CA SER A 24 23.40 15.25 -9.25
C SER A 24 22.00 14.63 -9.08
N VAL A 25 21.52 13.82 -10.03
CA VAL A 25 20.19 13.18 -9.97
C VAL A 25 20.04 12.20 -8.81
N PRO A 26 21.00 11.29 -8.52
CA PRO A 26 20.87 10.34 -7.40
C PRO A 26 20.84 11.07 -6.04
N LYS A 27 21.70 12.09 -5.87
CA LYS A 27 21.77 12.90 -4.65
C LYS A 27 20.47 13.67 -4.39
N ARG A 28 19.84 14.24 -5.42
CA ARG A 28 18.54 14.93 -5.27
C ARG A 28 17.41 13.99 -4.88
N ARG A 29 17.39 12.74 -5.34
CA ARG A 29 16.34 11.76 -5.01
C ARG A 29 16.47 11.23 -3.58
N THR A 30 17.69 10.92 -3.10
CA THR A 30 17.89 10.48 -1.71
C THR A 30 17.50 11.56 -0.69
N LEU A 31 17.67 12.84 -1.04
CA LEU A 31 17.25 13.96 -0.20
C LEU A 31 15.71 14.08 -0.07
N ARG A 32 14.94 13.47 -0.97
CA ARG A 32 13.47 13.48 -0.94
C ARG A 32 12.86 12.24 -0.29
N LEU A 33 13.66 11.24 0.09
CA LEU A 33 13.16 10.08 0.82
C LEU A 33 12.50 10.46 2.17
N PRO A 34 13.09 11.34 3.01
CA PRO A 34 12.42 11.78 4.25
C PRO A 34 11.09 12.48 3.98
N LEU A 35 10.99 13.23 2.86
CA LEU A 35 9.75 13.89 2.45
C LEU A 35 8.68 12.86 2.06
N ALA A 36 9.05 11.79 1.36
CA ALA A 36 8.11 10.73 1.01
C ALA A 36 7.63 9.96 2.24
N VAL A 37 8.53 9.68 3.19
CA VAL A 37 8.15 9.08 4.47
C VAL A 37 7.19 9.99 5.23
N LEU A 38 7.48 11.29 5.33
CA LEU A 38 6.58 12.26 5.95
C LEU A 38 5.22 12.30 5.25
N TRP A 39 5.20 12.32 3.91
CA TRP A 39 3.97 12.30 3.12
C TRP A 39 3.12 11.05 3.39
N ILE A 40 3.74 9.87 3.44
CA ILE A 40 3.07 8.61 3.78
C ILE A 40 2.48 8.70 5.18
N TRP A 41 3.27 9.15 6.16
CA TRP A 41 2.83 9.29 7.56
C TRP A 41 1.64 10.22 7.73
N LEU A 42 1.67 11.39 7.08
CA LEU A 42 0.57 12.35 7.11
C LEU A 42 -0.73 11.77 6.55
N ASN A 43 -0.64 11.08 5.42
CA ASN A 43 -1.77 10.39 4.80
C ASN A 43 -2.28 9.23 5.68
N LEU A 44 -1.38 8.44 6.29
CA LEU A 44 -1.75 7.37 7.24
C LEU A 44 -2.47 7.90 8.48
N ILE A 45 -2.12 9.08 8.99
CA ILE A 45 -2.85 9.69 10.11
C ILE A 45 -4.31 9.93 9.73
N VAL A 46 -4.56 10.49 8.54
CA VAL A 46 -5.92 10.73 8.05
C VAL A 46 -6.68 9.41 7.88
N CYS A 47 -6.07 8.40 7.23
CA CYS A 47 -6.64 7.06 7.10
C CYS A 47 -6.96 6.42 8.45
N GLY A 48 -6.02 6.51 9.40
CA GLY A 48 -6.16 5.92 10.73
C GLY A 48 -7.30 6.53 11.53
N ILE A 49 -7.45 7.86 11.49
CA ILE A 49 -8.55 8.55 12.16
C ILE A 49 -9.89 8.20 11.50
N SER A 50 -9.97 8.25 10.17
CA SER A 50 -11.20 7.94 9.43
C SER A 50 -11.68 6.51 9.68
N ASN A 51 -10.78 5.52 9.59
CA ASN A 51 -11.13 4.10 9.77
C ASN A 51 -11.66 3.77 11.18
N GLN A 52 -11.29 4.55 12.20
CA GLN A 52 -11.68 4.31 13.60
C GLN A 52 -12.93 5.08 14.04
N ARG A 53 -13.32 6.14 13.33
CA ARG A 53 -14.24 7.17 13.87
C ARG A 53 -15.68 6.69 14.05
N LEU A 54 -16.17 5.81 13.18
CA LEU A 54 -17.57 5.41 13.13
C LEU A 54 -17.92 4.43 14.26
N ALA A 55 -19.16 4.45 14.74
CA ALA A 55 -19.61 3.66 15.88
C ALA A 55 -19.31 2.16 15.72
N ASP A 56 -19.66 1.59 14.56
CA ASP A 56 -19.41 0.17 14.26
C ASP A 56 -17.91 -0.17 14.23
N SER A 57 -17.08 0.75 13.76
CA SER A 57 -15.62 0.57 13.78
C SER A 57 -15.05 0.60 15.20
N ILE A 58 -15.64 1.41 16.10
CA ILE A 58 -15.22 1.45 17.50
C ILE A 58 -15.57 0.13 18.20
N VAL A 59 -16.77 -0.39 17.99
CA VAL A 59 -17.21 -1.67 18.57
C VAL A 59 -16.34 -2.83 18.05
N GLU A 60 -16.05 -2.86 16.75
CA GLU A 60 -15.12 -3.84 16.18
C GLU A 60 -13.72 -3.72 16.79
N ASP A 61 -13.18 -2.50 16.86
CA ASP A 61 -11.84 -2.26 17.39
C ASP A 61 -11.75 -2.52 18.90
N GLU A 62 -12.83 -2.38 19.67
CA GLU A 62 -12.85 -2.79 21.09
C GLU A 62 -12.59 -4.29 21.26
N HIS A 63 -13.04 -5.09 20.30
CA HIS A 63 -12.80 -6.53 20.29
C HIS A 63 -11.43 -6.87 19.70
N ASN A 64 -11.16 -6.47 18.46
CA ASN A 64 -9.96 -6.88 17.73
C ASN A 64 -8.71 -6.10 18.14
N LYS A 65 -8.87 -4.81 18.45
CA LYS A 65 -7.78 -3.82 18.53
C LYS A 65 -7.95 -2.85 19.70
N PRO A 66 -8.16 -3.34 20.95
CA PRO A 66 -8.56 -2.49 22.09
C PRO A 66 -7.55 -1.40 22.44
N TRP A 67 -6.30 -1.53 21.98
CA TRP A 67 -5.27 -0.50 22.11
C TRP A 67 -5.47 0.71 21.19
N ARG A 68 -6.37 0.68 20.19
CA ARG A 68 -6.60 1.81 19.28
C ARG A 68 -7.19 3.02 20.03
N PRO A 69 -6.82 4.27 19.69
CA PRO A 69 -7.22 5.45 20.45
C PRO A 69 -8.72 5.57 20.77
N LEU A 70 -9.61 5.26 19.82
CA LEU A 70 -11.06 5.41 20.03
C LEU A 70 -11.65 4.24 20.84
N ALA A 71 -11.20 3.01 20.56
CA ALA A 71 -11.56 1.83 21.36
C ALA A 71 -11.11 1.97 22.83
N ALA A 72 -9.87 2.44 23.04
CA ALA A 72 -9.29 2.72 24.34
C ALA A 72 -9.84 3.99 25.03
N LYS A 73 -10.85 4.65 24.45
CA LYS A 73 -11.46 5.89 24.96
C LYS A 73 -10.49 7.05 25.19
N ARG A 74 -9.32 7.03 24.53
CA ARG A 74 -8.31 8.11 24.55
C ARG A 74 -8.70 9.28 23.66
N LEU A 75 -9.66 9.07 22.75
CA LEU A 75 -10.21 10.08 21.86
C LEU A 75 -11.72 9.81 21.68
N THR A 76 -12.54 10.84 21.80
CA THR A 76 -13.99 10.72 21.50
C THR A 76 -14.24 10.79 19.99
N PRO A 77 -15.36 10.23 19.49
CA PRO A 77 -15.72 10.34 18.07
C PRO A 77 -15.80 11.80 17.58
N ALA A 78 -16.32 12.70 18.42
CA ALA A 78 -16.40 14.14 18.12
C ALA A 78 -15.01 14.79 18.03
N GLN A 79 -14.08 14.44 18.90
CA GLN A 79 -12.69 14.91 18.82
C GLN A 79 -11.99 14.36 17.57
N ALA A 80 -12.19 13.08 17.25
CA ALA A 80 -11.67 12.46 16.04
C ALA A 80 -12.17 13.17 14.77
N GLN A 81 -13.47 13.52 14.73
CA GLN A 81 -14.06 14.27 13.62
C GLN A 81 -13.45 15.67 13.48
N ARG A 82 -13.29 16.41 14.58
CA ARG A 82 -12.66 17.75 14.54
C ARG A 82 -11.21 17.67 14.09
N LEU A 83 -10.46 16.66 14.56
CA LEU A 83 -9.09 16.42 14.13
C LEU A 83 -9.05 16.14 12.62
N LEU A 84 -9.96 15.31 12.10
CA LEU A 84 -10.06 14.98 10.68
C LEU A 84 -10.35 16.23 9.82
N LEU A 85 -11.26 17.11 10.29
CA LEU A 85 -11.57 18.38 9.61
C LEU A 85 -10.36 19.32 9.49
N GLY A 86 -9.41 19.28 10.44
CA GLY A 86 -8.16 20.03 10.34
C GLY A 86 -7.07 19.30 9.56
N MET A 87 -6.96 17.97 9.73
CA MET A 87 -5.91 17.17 9.10
C MET A 87 -6.08 17.05 7.60
N ILE A 88 -7.30 16.88 7.09
CA ILE A 88 -7.54 16.77 5.63
C ILE A 88 -7.00 18.00 4.88
N PRO A 89 -7.42 19.25 5.17
CA PRO A 89 -6.91 20.42 4.46
C PRO A 89 -5.41 20.62 4.66
N LEU A 90 -4.88 20.32 5.84
CA LEU A 90 -3.43 20.36 6.10
C LEU A 90 -2.67 19.39 5.18
N VAL A 91 -3.07 18.12 5.14
CA VAL A 91 -2.39 17.07 4.36
C VAL A 91 -2.52 17.33 2.87
N VAL A 92 -3.68 17.79 2.40
CA VAL A 92 -3.89 18.22 1.01
C VAL A 92 -2.94 19.37 0.66
N THR A 93 -2.87 20.39 1.51
CA THR A 93 -1.99 21.56 1.31
C THR A 93 -0.53 21.15 1.27
N VAL A 94 -0.07 20.36 2.25
CA VAL A 94 1.32 19.85 2.29
C VAL A 94 1.63 19.02 1.04
N SER A 95 0.69 18.18 0.59
CA SER A 95 0.84 17.39 -0.64
C SER A 95 0.93 18.27 -1.90
N ALA A 96 0.25 19.41 -1.93
CA ALA A 96 0.37 20.36 -3.05
C ALA A 96 1.78 20.95 -3.16
N PHE A 97 2.48 21.15 -2.03
CA PHE A 97 3.84 21.68 -2.01
C PHE A 97 4.92 20.60 -2.18
N MET A 98 4.74 19.41 -1.61
CA MET A 98 5.75 18.34 -1.60
C MET A 98 5.67 17.40 -2.82
N GLY A 99 4.51 17.34 -3.49
CA GLY A 99 4.15 16.31 -4.47
C GLY A 99 3.11 15.34 -3.91
N GLY A 100 2.49 14.53 -4.77
CA GLY A 100 1.48 13.55 -4.35
C GLY A 100 0.07 14.13 -4.17
N PHE A 101 -0.21 15.35 -4.65
CA PHE A 101 -1.53 15.97 -4.52
C PHE A 101 -2.67 15.12 -5.09
N LYS A 102 -2.53 14.63 -6.34
CA LYS A 102 -3.57 13.82 -6.99
C LYS A 102 -3.79 12.48 -6.24
N PRO A 103 -2.73 11.72 -5.87
CA PRO A 103 -2.88 10.57 -4.99
C PRO A 103 -3.54 10.88 -3.64
N THR A 104 -3.18 11.99 -2.99
CA THR A 104 -3.80 12.40 -1.71
C THR A 104 -5.31 12.61 -1.88
N ILE A 105 -5.74 13.42 -2.86
CA ILE A 105 -7.17 13.67 -3.09
C ILE A 105 -7.91 12.37 -3.42
N SER A 106 -7.35 11.56 -4.32
CA SER A 106 -7.94 10.28 -4.71
C SER A 106 -8.09 9.33 -3.51
N MET A 107 -7.07 9.27 -2.65
CA MET A 107 -7.09 8.47 -1.44
C MET A 107 -8.15 8.98 -0.46
N MET A 108 -8.31 10.30 -0.27
CA MET A 108 -9.37 10.85 0.59
C MET A 108 -10.76 10.52 0.06
N THR A 109 -10.96 10.60 -1.26
CA THR A 109 -12.22 10.22 -1.90
C THR A 109 -12.51 8.73 -1.69
N LEU A 110 -11.53 7.85 -1.93
CA LEU A 110 -11.69 6.40 -1.74
C LEU A 110 -11.93 6.04 -0.27
N LEU A 111 -11.25 6.71 0.66
CA LEU A 111 -11.41 6.52 2.10
C LEU A 111 -12.82 6.94 2.57
N TRP A 112 -13.32 8.07 2.06
CA TRP A 112 -14.70 8.51 2.28
C TRP A 112 -15.71 7.52 1.68
N MET A 113 -15.48 7.05 0.45
CA MET A 113 -16.31 6.01 -0.16
C MET A 113 -16.30 4.71 0.65
N TYR A 114 -15.15 4.32 1.19
CA TYR A 114 -14.99 3.08 1.94
C TYR A 114 -15.74 3.12 3.28
N ASN A 115 -15.55 4.21 4.04
CA ASN A 115 -16.07 4.36 5.41
C ASN A 115 -17.44 5.05 5.44
N ASP A 116 -17.50 6.30 5.00
CA ASP A 116 -18.65 7.18 5.20
C ASP A 116 -19.82 6.85 4.26
N LEU A 117 -19.54 6.35 3.05
CA LEU A 117 -20.56 5.82 2.15
C LEU A 117 -20.80 4.31 2.31
N ASP A 118 -20.18 3.70 3.31
CA ASP A 118 -20.28 2.26 3.59
C ASP A 118 -19.92 1.36 2.38
N GLY A 119 -19.02 1.83 1.51
CA GLY A 119 -18.55 1.08 0.34
C GLY A 119 -17.87 -0.24 0.73
N SER A 120 -17.36 -0.33 1.95
CA SER A 120 -16.78 -1.55 2.52
C SER A 120 -17.80 -2.69 2.73
N SER A 121 -19.10 -2.37 2.77
CA SER A 121 -20.17 -3.34 3.06
C SER A 121 -20.99 -3.76 1.83
N ILE A 122 -20.81 -3.12 0.67
CA ILE A 122 -21.57 -3.40 -0.57
C ILE A 122 -21.41 -4.87 -0.99
N ASN A 123 -20.17 -5.28 -1.27
CA ASN A 123 -19.78 -6.66 -1.52
C ASN A 123 -18.24 -6.76 -1.47
N ILE A 124 -17.72 -7.99 -1.49
CA ILE A 124 -16.27 -8.24 -1.40
C ILE A 124 -15.47 -7.57 -2.51
N TRP A 125 -16.00 -7.51 -3.74
CA TRP A 125 -15.31 -6.95 -4.90
C TRP A 125 -15.20 -5.43 -4.81
N ALA A 126 -16.29 -4.76 -4.43
CA ALA A 126 -16.30 -3.32 -4.19
C ALA A 126 -15.35 -2.94 -3.05
N ARG A 127 -15.43 -3.65 -1.92
CA ARG A 127 -14.52 -3.46 -0.77
C ARG A 127 -13.06 -3.58 -1.19
N ASN A 128 -12.71 -4.68 -1.87
CA ASN A 128 -11.33 -4.94 -2.28
C ASN A 128 -10.84 -3.96 -3.34
N ALA A 129 -11.70 -3.55 -4.28
CA ALA A 129 -11.34 -2.55 -5.29
C ALA A 129 -11.05 -1.18 -4.67
N ILE A 130 -11.92 -0.69 -3.78
CA ILE A 130 -11.72 0.59 -3.10
C ILE A 130 -10.47 0.55 -2.21
N ASN A 131 -10.30 -0.53 -1.42
CA ASN A 131 -9.13 -0.70 -0.55
C ASN A 131 -7.82 -0.76 -1.36
N THR A 132 -7.80 -1.56 -2.43
CA THR A 132 -6.63 -1.65 -3.32
C THR A 132 -6.31 -0.30 -3.95
N GLY A 133 -7.31 0.42 -4.47
CA GLY A 133 -7.12 1.76 -5.01
C GLY A 133 -6.52 2.73 -3.99
N GLY A 134 -6.98 2.68 -2.75
CA GLY A 134 -6.42 3.46 -1.64
C GLY A 134 -4.95 3.12 -1.38
N ILE A 135 -4.60 1.84 -1.36
CA ILE A 135 -3.20 1.41 -1.15
C ILE A 135 -2.32 1.79 -2.35
N MET A 136 -2.82 1.69 -3.58
CA MET A 136 -2.10 2.15 -4.78
C MET A 136 -1.79 3.64 -4.74
N CYS A 137 -2.66 4.47 -4.13
CA CYS A 137 -2.40 5.90 -3.94
C CYS A 137 -1.15 6.14 -3.08
N PHE A 138 -0.86 5.30 -2.08
CA PHE A 138 0.39 5.42 -1.32
C PHE A 138 1.62 5.20 -2.20
N SER A 139 1.56 4.22 -3.10
CA SER A 139 2.66 3.94 -4.04
C SER A 139 2.85 5.10 -5.02
N ALA A 140 1.77 5.59 -5.62
CA ALA A 140 1.81 6.72 -6.56
C ALA A 140 2.33 8.00 -5.88
N GLY A 141 1.76 8.37 -4.73
CA GLY A 141 2.14 9.59 -4.02
C GLY A 141 3.56 9.56 -3.48
N ALA A 142 4.00 8.46 -2.89
CA ALA A 142 5.38 8.33 -2.44
C ALA A 142 6.36 8.46 -3.60
N LEU A 143 6.08 7.83 -4.74
CA LEU A 143 6.92 7.93 -5.93
C LEU A 143 6.92 9.35 -6.51
N GLU A 144 5.78 10.05 -6.55
CA GLU A 144 5.70 11.45 -7.01
C GLU A 144 6.52 12.40 -6.12
N VAL A 145 6.49 12.17 -4.80
CA VAL A 145 7.29 12.96 -3.84
C VAL A 145 8.78 12.68 -4.02
N ILE A 146 9.18 11.43 -4.26
CA ILE A 146 10.59 11.06 -4.50
C ILE A 146 11.09 11.59 -5.84
N SER A 147 10.27 11.45 -6.90
CA SER A 147 10.64 11.87 -8.26
C SER A 147 10.75 13.38 -8.39
N GLY A 148 9.88 14.12 -7.69
CA GLY A 148 9.76 15.57 -7.84
C GLY A 148 9.23 16.01 -9.20
N GLY A 149 8.57 15.11 -9.93
CA GLY A 149 8.05 15.31 -11.28
C GLY A 149 7.26 14.08 -11.76
N ASP A 150 6.94 14.02 -13.05
CA ASP A 150 6.11 12.95 -13.58
C ASP A 150 6.73 11.55 -13.43
N LEU A 151 5.88 10.57 -13.15
CA LEU A 151 6.29 9.18 -13.03
C LEU A 151 6.55 8.57 -14.40
N LEU A 152 7.64 7.81 -14.50
CA LEU A 152 7.96 7.03 -15.68
C LEU A 152 6.88 5.97 -15.94
N PRO A 153 6.62 5.57 -17.20
CA PRO A 153 5.68 4.49 -17.52
C PRO A 153 5.96 3.20 -16.74
N LYS A 154 7.24 2.86 -16.54
CA LYS A 154 7.65 1.67 -15.76
C LYS A 154 7.26 1.77 -14.28
N ALA A 155 7.22 2.98 -13.70
CA ALA A 155 6.75 3.19 -12.34
C ALA A 155 5.23 2.99 -12.23
N TRP A 156 4.46 3.48 -13.20
CA TRP A 156 3.01 3.20 -13.27
C TRP A 156 2.71 1.71 -13.46
N ALA A 157 3.46 1.03 -14.33
CA ALA A 157 3.36 -0.41 -14.50
C ALA A 157 3.66 -1.14 -13.18
N TRP A 158 4.69 -0.71 -12.44
CA TRP A 158 5.01 -1.28 -11.13
C TRP A 158 3.92 -1.03 -10.08
N ILE A 159 3.32 0.17 -10.04
CA ILE A 159 2.16 0.47 -9.18
C ILE A 159 0.98 -0.47 -9.52
N GLY A 160 0.75 -0.73 -10.81
CA GLY A 160 -0.26 -1.69 -11.26
C GLY A 160 0.05 -3.12 -10.80
N VAL A 161 1.30 -3.56 -10.93
CA VAL A 161 1.74 -4.89 -10.46
C VAL A 161 1.59 -5.01 -8.95
N THR A 162 2.08 -4.07 -8.15
CA THR A 162 1.93 -4.14 -6.69
C THR A 162 0.48 -3.99 -6.25
N GLY A 163 -0.32 -3.21 -6.98
CA GLY A 163 -1.78 -3.16 -6.80
C GLY A 163 -2.43 -4.53 -7.00
N ALA A 164 -2.09 -5.25 -8.06
CA ALA A 164 -2.58 -6.61 -8.31
C ALA A 164 -2.11 -7.62 -7.25
N VAL A 165 -0.85 -7.51 -6.81
CA VAL A 165 -0.31 -8.28 -5.69
C VAL A 165 -1.18 -8.09 -4.45
N ILE A 166 -1.45 -6.84 -4.07
CA ILE A 166 -2.27 -6.52 -2.89
C ILE A 166 -3.70 -7.03 -3.09
N ALA A 167 -4.35 -6.73 -4.21
CA ALA A 167 -5.74 -7.13 -4.47
C ALA A 167 -5.96 -8.64 -4.34
N THR A 168 -4.96 -9.44 -4.70
CA THR A 168 -5.03 -10.91 -4.70
C THR A 168 -4.51 -11.56 -3.42
N THR A 169 -3.88 -10.80 -2.52
CA THR A 169 -3.24 -11.35 -1.31
C THR A 169 -3.64 -10.66 -0.01
N VAL A 170 -4.34 -9.51 -0.05
CA VAL A 170 -4.72 -8.73 1.14
C VAL A 170 -5.60 -9.52 2.11
N GLN A 171 -6.29 -10.56 1.64
CA GLN A 171 -7.04 -11.51 2.48
C GLN A 171 -6.19 -12.20 3.56
N ALA A 172 -4.84 -12.16 3.46
CA ALA A 172 -3.95 -12.56 4.55
C ALA A 172 -4.25 -11.80 5.86
N LEU A 173 -4.74 -10.56 5.76
CA LEU A 173 -5.12 -9.72 6.89
C LEU A 173 -6.53 -10.03 7.42
N ASP A 174 -7.35 -10.76 6.67
CA ASP A 174 -8.71 -11.12 7.11
C ASP A 174 -8.68 -12.28 8.12
N PHE A 175 -7.65 -13.15 8.10
CA PHE A 175 -7.61 -14.31 9.00
C PHE A 175 -7.56 -13.96 10.50
N PRO A 176 -6.70 -13.03 10.96
CA PRO A 176 -6.70 -12.63 12.37
C PRO A 176 -7.99 -11.89 12.79
N ASP A 177 -8.68 -11.26 11.84
CA ASP A 177 -9.85 -10.41 12.09
C ASP A 177 -11.19 -11.19 11.88
N MET A 178 -11.16 -12.51 11.63
CA MET A 178 -12.35 -13.31 11.25
C MET A 178 -13.50 -13.23 12.25
N GLU A 179 -13.22 -13.30 13.56
CA GLU A 179 -14.27 -13.27 14.59
C GLU A 179 -14.96 -11.89 14.64
N GLY A 180 -14.18 -10.80 14.64
CA GLY A 180 -14.72 -9.44 14.59
C GLY A 180 -15.43 -9.13 13.27
N ASP A 181 -14.94 -9.64 12.15
CA ASP A 181 -15.60 -9.54 10.85
C ASP A 181 -16.95 -10.27 10.85
N GLN A 182 -17.01 -11.47 11.44
CA GLN A 182 -18.26 -12.22 11.60
C GLN A 182 -19.26 -11.47 12.48
N ALA A 183 -18.82 -10.92 13.62
CA ALA A 183 -19.67 -10.13 14.52
C ALA A 183 -20.24 -8.89 13.85
N ARG A 184 -19.50 -8.26 12.93
CA ARG A 184 -19.93 -7.11 12.12
C ARG A 184 -20.77 -7.49 10.89
N GLY A 185 -20.94 -8.79 10.61
CA GLY A 185 -21.60 -9.27 9.40
C GLY A 185 -20.82 -8.94 8.11
N ARG A 186 -19.50 -8.75 8.22
CA ARG A 186 -18.64 -8.48 7.07
C ARG A 186 -18.52 -9.70 6.16
N LYS A 187 -18.47 -9.42 4.87
CA LYS A 187 -18.34 -10.42 3.81
C LYS A 187 -16.88 -10.50 3.34
N THR A 188 -16.01 -11.16 4.11
CA THR A 188 -14.62 -11.43 3.71
C THR A 188 -14.48 -12.74 2.95
N ILE A 189 -13.36 -12.93 2.23
CA ILE A 189 -13.13 -14.17 1.46
C ILE A 189 -13.19 -15.43 2.35
N PRO A 190 -12.52 -15.50 3.52
CA PRO A 190 -12.64 -16.68 4.38
C PRO A 190 -14.07 -16.93 4.90
N LEU A 191 -14.87 -15.89 5.14
CA LEU A 191 -16.26 -16.05 5.61
C LEU A 191 -17.24 -16.41 4.49
N LEU A 192 -17.02 -15.94 3.26
CA LEU A 192 -17.89 -16.20 2.11
C LEU A 192 -17.62 -17.54 1.43
N TYR A 193 -16.34 -17.85 1.21
CA TYR A 193 -15.91 -19.00 0.39
C TYR A 193 -15.24 -20.10 1.23
N GLY A 194 -15.11 -19.88 2.54
CA GLY A 194 -14.47 -20.79 3.45
C GLY A 194 -12.96 -20.59 3.54
N GLU A 195 -12.44 -20.86 4.74
CA GLU A 195 -11.05 -20.66 5.12
C GLU A 195 -10.07 -21.45 4.23
N GLY A 196 -10.43 -22.69 3.84
CA GLY A 196 -9.58 -23.53 2.98
C GLY A 196 -9.33 -22.93 1.60
N ILE A 197 -10.37 -22.37 0.97
CA ILE A 197 -10.26 -21.70 -0.34
C ILE A 197 -9.45 -20.41 -0.19
N ALA A 198 -9.73 -19.61 0.85
CA ALA A 198 -9.01 -18.37 1.11
C ALA A 198 -7.49 -18.61 1.29
N ARG A 199 -7.11 -19.59 2.12
CA ARG A 199 -5.70 -19.93 2.37
C ARG A 199 -5.01 -20.54 1.15
N GLY A 200 -5.69 -21.46 0.46
CA GLY A 200 -5.15 -22.07 -0.77
C GLY A 200 -4.92 -21.02 -1.86
N GLY A 201 -5.91 -20.15 -2.09
CA GLY A 201 -5.80 -19.04 -3.04
C GLY A 201 -4.66 -18.07 -2.66
N LEU A 202 -4.54 -17.73 -1.37
CA LEU A 202 -3.44 -16.89 -0.89
C LEU A 202 -2.07 -17.54 -1.16
N ALA A 203 -1.90 -18.81 -0.82
CA ALA A 203 -0.65 -19.54 -1.04
C ALA A 203 -0.25 -19.54 -2.53
N VAL A 204 -1.21 -19.83 -3.42
CA VAL A 204 -0.98 -19.81 -4.87
C VAL A 204 -0.55 -18.42 -5.36
N MET A 205 -1.28 -17.37 -4.96
CA MET A 205 -1.01 -16.01 -5.42
C MET A 205 0.34 -15.49 -4.88
N VAL A 206 0.67 -15.77 -3.62
CA VAL A 206 1.97 -15.39 -3.04
C VAL A 206 3.12 -16.07 -3.79
N LEU A 207 3.02 -17.36 -4.11
CA LEU A 207 4.05 -18.07 -4.89
C LEU A 207 4.18 -17.52 -6.31
N LEU A 208 3.04 -17.24 -6.97
CA LEU A 208 3.02 -16.62 -8.30
C LEU A 208 3.73 -15.26 -8.29
N TRP A 209 3.36 -14.36 -7.39
CA TRP A 209 3.96 -13.02 -7.32
C TRP A 209 5.42 -13.04 -6.85
N SER A 210 5.81 -14.03 -6.05
CA SER A 210 7.21 -14.24 -5.66
C SER A 210 8.13 -14.56 -6.84
N THR A 211 7.58 -14.96 -7.99
CA THR A 211 8.33 -15.19 -9.24
C THR A 211 8.08 -14.09 -10.27
N ALA A 212 6.83 -13.65 -10.44
CA ALA A 212 6.45 -12.62 -11.40
C ALA A 212 7.09 -11.26 -11.10
N CYS A 213 7.22 -10.86 -9.83
CA CYS A 213 7.81 -9.57 -9.48
C CYS A 213 9.32 -9.48 -9.79
N PRO A 214 10.16 -10.47 -9.43
CA PRO A 214 11.55 -10.49 -9.90
C PRO A 214 11.70 -10.55 -11.42
N LEU A 215 10.82 -11.29 -12.11
CA LEU A 215 10.79 -11.34 -13.59
C LEU A 215 10.48 -9.96 -14.21
N PHE A 216 9.50 -9.24 -13.66
CA PHE A 216 9.15 -7.89 -14.12
C PHE A 216 10.35 -6.94 -14.09
N TRP A 217 11.21 -7.08 -13.08
CA TRP A 217 12.44 -6.28 -12.94
C TRP A 217 13.67 -6.87 -13.62
N ASN A 218 13.54 -8.03 -14.27
CA ASN A 218 14.63 -8.77 -14.92
C ASN A 218 15.83 -9.00 -13.97
N LEU A 219 15.54 -9.44 -12.75
CA LEU A 219 16.56 -9.57 -11.70
C LEU A 219 17.40 -10.84 -11.86
N GLN A 220 18.66 -10.76 -11.42
CA GLN A 220 19.53 -11.93 -11.30
C GLN A 220 18.97 -12.94 -10.29
N PRO A 221 19.21 -14.27 -10.48
CA PRO A 221 18.65 -15.31 -9.61
C PRO A 221 18.89 -15.11 -8.11
N ALA A 222 20.00 -14.50 -7.71
CA ALA A 222 20.29 -14.20 -6.31
C ALA A 222 19.22 -13.31 -5.64
N ALA A 223 18.66 -12.34 -6.37
CA ALA A 223 17.64 -11.43 -5.85
C ALA A 223 16.26 -12.11 -5.68
N TRP A 224 16.08 -13.33 -6.19
CA TRP A 224 14.83 -14.09 -6.07
C TRP A 224 14.74 -14.82 -4.72
N ALA A 225 15.86 -15.00 -4.03
CA ALA A 225 15.92 -15.76 -2.79
C ALA A 225 14.98 -15.20 -1.71
N ALA A 226 14.93 -13.87 -1.54
CA ALA A 226 14.10 -13.25 -0.53
C ALA A 226 12.58 -13.32 -0.84
N PRO A 227 12.11 -12.93 -2.05
CA PRO A 227 10.70 -13.10 -2.44
C PRO A 227 10.22 -14.54 -2.31
N ILE A 228 10.98 -15.50 -2.85
CA ILE A 228 10.63 -16.92 -2.81
C ILE A 228 10.69 -17.45 -1.38
N GLY A 229 11.75 -17.15 -0.63
CA GLY A 229 11.94 -17.67 0.71
C GLY A 229 10.84 -17.23 1.67
N VAL A 230 10.56 -15.92 1.73
CA VAL A 230 9.49 -15.40 2.59
C VAL A 230 8.11 -15.83 2.07
N GLY A 231 7.89 -15.81 0.76
CA GLY A 231 6.63 -16.23 0.15
C GLY A 231 6.31 -17.71 0.38
N ALA A 232 7.30 -18.60 0.22
CA ALA A 232 7.14 -20.03 0.48
C ALA A 232 6.92 -20.33 1.97
N LEU A 233 7.63 -19.64 2.87
CA LEU A 233 7.41 -19.75 4.30
C LEU A 233 5.98 -19.35 4.67
N MET A 234 5.51 -18.22 4.14
CA MET A 234 4.14 -17.73 4.36
C MET A 234 3.10 -18.72 3.80
N ALA A 235 3.30 -19.21 2.56
CA ALA A 235 2.42 -20.18 1.91
C ALA A 235 2.35 -21.52 2.68
N ALA A 236 3.48 -22.01 3.19
CA ALA A 236 3.51 -23.23 4.00
C ALA A 236 2.80 -23.01 5.35
N LEU A 237 3.11 -21.93 6.05
CA LEU A 237 2.51 -21.65 7.35
C LEU A 237 1.01 -21.45 7.28
N THR A 238 0.50 -20.73 6.27
CA THR A 238 -0.94 -20.53 6.10
C THR A 238 -1.68 -21.84 5.84
N MET A 239 -1.04 -22.84 5.21
CA MET A 239 -1.67 -24.13 4.94
C MET A 239 -1.60 -25.10 6.12
N VAL A 240 -0.49 -25.12 6.86
CA VAL A 240 -0.20 -26.14 7.90
C VAL A 240 -0.78 -25.76 9.26
N ARG A 241 -0.80 -24.49 9.64
CA ARG A 241 -1.25 -24.05 10.96
C ARG A 241 -2.46 -23.13 10.85
N ARG A 242 -3.52 -23.49 11.57
CA ARG A 242 -4.80 -22.77 11.58
C ARG A 242 -5.21 -22.50 13.02
N ASN A 243 -4.72 -21.38 13.53
CA ASN A 243 -5.09 -20.80 14.81
C ASN A 243 -4.75 -19.32 14.80
N GLU A 244 -5.39 -18.57 15.70
CA GLU A 244 -5.25 -17.12 15.84
C GLU A 244 -3.78 -16.66 15.91
N LYS A 245 -2.95 -17.36 16.69
CA LYS A 245 -1.52 -17.04 16.80
C LYS A 245 -0.78 -17.20 15.47
N SER A 246 -1.04 -18.28 14.73
CA SER A 246 -0.45 -18.48 13.41
C SER A 246 -0.97 -17.48 12.39
N ASP A 247 -2.23 -17.07 12.47
CA ASP A 247 -2.80 -16.08 11.56
C ASP A 247 -2.17 -14.71 11.78
N GLY A 248 -1.95 -14.32 13.03
CA GLY A 248 -1.17 -13.12 13.35
C GLY A 248 0.27 -13.17 12.82
N ILE A 249 0.89 -14.35 12.74
CA ILE A 249 2.21 -14.54 12.13
C ILE A 249 2.13 -14.44 10.60
N VAL A 250 1.13 -15.06 9.97
CA VAL A 250 0.91 -14.99 8.51
C VAL A 250 0.68 -13.55 8.07
N ALA A 251 -0.12 -12.76 8.81
CA ALA A 251 -0.33 -11.35 8.53
C ALA A 251 0.99 -10.53 8.60
N LYS A 252 1.84 -10.80 9.61
CA LYS A 252 3.17 -10.15 9.70
C LYS A 252 4.11 -10.57 8.58
N LEU A 253 4.09 -11.85 8.20
CA LEU A 253 4.86 -12.35 7.06
C LEU A 253 4.40 -11.75 5.74
N TRP A 254 3.09 -11.51 5.57
CA TRP A 254 2.57 -10.80 4.41
C TRP A 254 3.10 -9.37 4.33
N CYS A 255 3.13 -8.64 5.46
CA CYS A 255 3.74 -7.30 5.52
C CYS A 255 5.24 -7.34 5.16
N LEU A 256 5.98 -8.30 5.70
CA LEU A 256 7.40 -8.49 5.40
C LEU A 256 7.63 -8.84 3.92
N TRP A 257 6.83 -9.76 3.39
CA TRP A 257 6.90 -10.19 2.00
C TRP A 257 6.60 -9.03 1.05
N LEU A 258 5.57 -8.24 1.31
CA LEU A 258 5.32 -7.00 0.56
C LEU A 258 6.53 -6.07 0.63
N ALA A 259 7.08 -5.82 1.81
CA ALA A 259 8.26 -4.96 1.95
C ALA A 259 9.44 -5.47 1.11
N VAL A 260 9.68 -6.78 1.07
CA VAL A 260 10.67 -7.41 0.18
C VAL A 260 10.36 -7.11 -1.29
N LEU A 261 9.11 -7.25 -1.73
CA LEU A 261 8.71 -6.93 -3.10
C LEU A 261 8.95 -5.46 -3.46
N TYR A 262 8.61 -4.53 -2.56
CA TYR A 262 8.80 -3.10 -2.78
C TYR A 262 10.28 -2.68 -2.91
N VAL A 263 11.22 -3.48 -2.39
CA VAL A 263 12.67 -3.22 -2.46
C VAL A 263 13.30 -3.79 -3.73
N LEU A 264 12.64 -4.70 -4.44
CA LEU A 264 13.13 -5.31 -5.69
C LEU A 264 13.68 -4.33 -6.74
N PRO A 265 13.07 -3.14 -6.98
CA PRO A 265 13.59 -2.19 -7.95
C PRO A 265 15.05 -1.76 -7.68
N LEU A 266 15.53 -1.85 -6.43
CA LEU A 266 16.91 -1.49 -6.07
C LEU A 266 17.95 -2.48 -6.61
N PHE A 267 17.53 -3.68 -7.01
CA PHE A 267 18.39 -4.72 -7.57
C PHE A 267 18.33 -4.78 -9.10
N ALA A 268 17.50 -3.94 -9.72
CA ALA A 268 17.41 -3.85 -11.17
C ALA A 268 18.59 -3.06 -11.72
N ALA A 269 19.26 -3.60 -12.74
CA ALA A 269 20.38 -2.96 -13.43
C ALA A 269 19.91 -1.86 -14.38
#